data_AF-A0A950WS55-F1
#
_entry.id   AF-A0A950WS55-F1
#
_cell.length_a   1.000
_cell.length_b   1.000
_cell.length_c   1.000
_cell.angle_alpha   90.00
_cell.angle_beta   90.00
_cell.angle_gamma   90.00
#
_symmetry.space_group_name_H-M   'P 1'
#
loop_
_entity.id
_entity.type
_entity.pdbx_description
1 polymer ?
#
loop_
_entity_poly.entity_id
_entity_poly.type
_entity_poly.pdbx_seq_one_letter_code
_entity_poly.pdbx_strand_id
1 'polypeptide(L)'
;MIVLDDTGFAHFGCYGSELATPNIDALAAGGLRYTSFHTTALCSPSRAALLTGRNPHAVGMRGVSNWNTGFPHMRGGISPRAATVAELLRDHGYATYAAGKW
;
A
#
# COMPACT_ATOMS: atom_id res chain seq x y z
N MET A 1 -9.68 -2.46 1.19
CA MET A 1 -8.30 -2.77 0.74
C MET A 1 -7.57 -3.46 1.88
N ILE A 2 -6.85 -4.55 1.62
CA ILE A 2 -6.03 -5.27 2.62
C ILE A 2 -4.58 -5.15 2.19
N VAL A 3 -3.71 -4.65 3.08
CA VAL A 3 -2.28 -4.49 2.83
C VAL A 3 -1.53 -5.12 3.99
N LEU A 4 -0.67 -6.08 3.68
CA LEU A 4 0.10 -6.82 4.67
C LEU A 4 1.49 -6.19 4.81
N ASP A 5 2.05 -6.23 6.02
CA ASP A 5 3.34 -5.63 6.35
C ASP A 5 4.42 -6.72 6.25
N ASP A 6 5.47 -6.46 5.47
CA ASP A 6 6.64 -7.33 5.27
C ASP A 6 6.32 -8.80 4.93
N THR A 7 5.20 -9.03 4.24
CA THR A 7 4.80 -10.37 3.80
C THR A 7 5.46 -10.71 2.48
N GLY A 8 6.24 -11.80 2.46
CA GLY A 8 6.92 -12.30 1.28
C GLY A 8 6.00 -12.96 0.26
N PHE A 9 6.47 -13.09 -0.98
CA PHE A 9 5.71 -13.66 -2.09
C PHE A 9 5.22 -15.10 -1.81
N ALA A 10 6.09 -15.96 -1.28
CA ALA A 10 5.79 -17.36 -1.01
C ALA A 10 5.28 -17.62 0.43
N HIS A 11 4.64 -16.64 1.07
CA HIS A 11 4.04 -16.80 2.40
C HIS A 11 2.57 -17.27 2.37
N PHE A 12 1.94 -17.35 1.19
CA PHE A 12 0.59 -17.93 1.04
C PHE A 12 0.63 -19.26 0.31
N GLY A 13 -0.26 -20.18 0.69
CA GLY A 13 -0.40 -21.49 0.04
C GLY A 13 -0.63 -21.36 -1.47
N CYS A 14 -1.43 -20.39 -1.91
CA CYS A 14 -1.68 -20.10 -3.33
C CYS A 14 -0.47 -19.58 -4.11
N TYR A 15 0.67 -19.31 -3.44
CA TYR A 15 1.97 -19.00 -4.02
C TYR A 15 3.07 -20.01 -3.62
N GLY A 16 2.69 -21.17 -3.09
CA GLY A 16 3.60 -22.29 -2.80
C GLY A 16 4.09 -22.41 -1.35
N SER A 17 3.47 -21.70 -0.40
CA SER A 17 3.81 -21.83 1.02
C SER A 17 3.27 -23.12 1.66
N GLU A 18 3.93 -23.57 2.73
CA GLU A 18 3.42 -24.60 3.64
C GLU A 18 2.54 -24.02 4.76
N LEU A 19 2.49 -22.69 4.91
CA LEU A 19 1.68 -22.03 5.92
C LEU A 19 0.19 -22.22 5.62
N ALA A 20 -0.59 -22.49 6.68
CA ALA A 20 -2.04 -22.61 6.56
C ALA A 20 -2.67 -21.23 6.36
N THR A 21 -2.98 -20.87 5.12
CA THR A 21 -3.62 -19.59 4.74
C THR A 21 -4.99 -19.75 4.08
N PRO A 22 -5.91 -20.58 4.62
CA PRO A 22 -7.08 -21.05 3.90
C PRO A 22 -8.02 -19.95 3.39
N ASN A 23 -8.14 -18.83 4.12
CA ASN A 23 -8.98 -17.70 3.70
C ASN A 23 -8.39 -16.93 2.50
N ILE A 24 -7.06 -16.75 2.48
CA ILE A 24 -6.37 -16.10 1.36
C ILE A 24 -6.37 -17.03 0.14
N ASP A 25 -6.19 -18.33 0.37
CA ASP A 25 -6.19 -19.33 -0.70
C ASP A 25 -7.57 -19.49 -1.34
N ALA A 26 -8.64 -19.44 -0.54
CA ALA A 26 -10.01 -19.40 -1.03
C ALA A 26 -10.31 -18.15 -1.87
N LEU A 27 -9.87 -16.97 -1.40
CA LEU A 27 -9.99 -15.72 -2.17
C LEU A 27 -9.24 -15.81 -3.51
N ALA A 28 -8.04 -16.38 -3.49
CA ALA A 28 -7.21 -16.56 -4.69
C ALA A 28 -7.82 -17.56 -5.67
N ALA A 29 -8.47 -18.63 -5.19
CA ALA A 29 -9.15 -19.63 -6.02
C ALA A 29 -10.39 -19.05 -6.74
N GLY A 30 -11.10 -18.11 -6.11
CA GLY A 30 -12.26 -17.43 -6.67
C GLY A 30 -11.96 -16.13 -7.41
N GLY A 31 -10.68 -15.77 -7.58
CA GLY A 31 -10.27 -14.45 -8.06
C GLY A 31 -9.11 -14.48 -9.05
N LEU A 32 -8.38 -13.36 -9.11
CA LEU A 32 -7.18 -13.20 -9.93
C LEU A 32 -5.94 -13.21 -9.05
N ARG A 33 -4.87 -13.84 -9.55
CA ARG A 33 -3.54 -13.85 -8.94
C ARG A 33 -2.55 -13.13 -9.85
N TYR A 34 -1.59 -12.44 -9.24
CA TYR A 34 -0.54 -11.73 -9.95
C TYR A 34 0.82 -12.25 -9.52
N THR A 35 1.65 -12.62 -10.48
CA THR A 35 3.03 -13.08 -10.26
C THR A 35 4.07 -11.99 -10.51
N SER A 36 3.64 -10.83 -11.01
CA SER A 36 4.48 -9.66 -11.29
C SER A 36 3.80 -8.38 -10.79
N PHE A 37 3.50 -8.36 -9.48
CA PHE A 37 3.03 -7.17 -8.78
C PHE A 37 4.20 -6.56 -8.00
N HIS A 38 4.38 -5.23 -8.12
CA HIS A 38 5.55 -4.54 -7.59
C HIS A 38 5.15 -3.48 -6.58
N THR A 39 5.92 -3.43 -5.49
CA THR A 39 5.90 -2.32 -4.52
C THR A 39 7.25 -1.63 -4.53
N THR A 40 7.41 -0.57 -3.73
CA THR A 40 8.76 -0.08 -3.42
C THR A 40 9.42 -0.94 -2.35
N ALA A 41 10.72 -0.72 -2.11
CA ALA A 41 11.50 -1.46 -1.13
C ALA A 41 11.14 -1.14 0.34
N LEU A 42 10.31 -0.13 0.63
CA LEU A 42 9.97 0.29 1.99
C LEU A 42 8.46 0.48 2.18
N CYS A 43 7.98 0.29 3.42
CA CYS A 43 6.56 0.34 3.74
C CYS A 43 5.92 1.71 3.44
N SER A 44 6.49 2.81 3.95
CA SER A 44 5.94 4.17 3.80
C SER A 44 5.82 4.63 2.34
N PRO A 45 6.86 4.55 1.47
CA PRO A 45 6.72 4.88 0.05
C PRO A 45 5.71 4.00 -0.68
N SER A 46 5.66 2.69 -0.38
CA SER A 46 4.68 1.78 -0.99
C SER A 46 3.25 2.17 -0.64
N ARG A 47 2.97 2.48 0.64
CA ARG A 47 1.66 2.94 1.09
C ARG A 47 1.30 4.31 0.49
N ALA A 48 2.25 5.23 0.40
CA ALA A 48 2.03 6.52 -0.24
C ALA A 48 1.67 6.39 -1.73
N ALA A 49 2.39 5.53 -2.46
CA ALA A 49 2.11 5.25 -3.86
C ALA A 49 0.73 4.60 -4.04
N LEU A 50 0.39 3.62 -3.20
CA LEU A 50 -0.90 2.93 -3.21
C LEU A 50 -2.07 3.90 -2.95
N LEU A 51 -1.93 4.79 -1.96
CA LEU A 51 -3.00 5.72 -1.60
C LEU A 51 -3.18 6.85 -2.60
N THR A 52 -2.12 7.29 -3.29
CA THR A 52 -2.17 8.47 -4.17
C THR A 52 -2.14 8.15 -5.66
N GLY A 53 -1.81 6.91 -6.03
CA GLY A 53 -1.56 6.52 -7.43
C GLY A 53 -0.35 7.20 -8.06
N ARG A 54 0.58 7.74 -7.26
CA ARG A 54 1.71 8.57 -7.74
C ARG A 54 3.04 7.98 -7.29
N ASN A 55 4.10 8.34 -8.01
CA ASN A 55 5.47 8.04 -7.57
C ASN A 55 5.70 8.65 -6.16
N PRO A 56 6.22 7.89 -5.19
CA PRO A 56 6.34 8.35 -3.81
C PRO A 56 7.25 9.56 -3.64
N HIS A 57 8.25 9.74 -4.52
CA HIS A 57 9.10 10.94 -4.53
C HIS A 57 8.29 12.20 -4.85
N ALA A 58 7.32 12.11 -5.77
CA ALA A 58 6.50 13.24 -6.19
C ALA A 58 5.53 13.71 -5.09
N VAL A 59 5.25 12.86 -4.10
CA VAL A 59 4.34 13.15 -2.99
C VAL A 59 5.06 13.31 -1.65
N GLY A 60 6.39 13.45 -1.65
CA GLY A 60 7.17 13.75 -0.45
C GLY A 60 7.51 12.54 0.44
N MET A 61 7.34 11.33 -0.09
CA MET A 61 7.48 10.07 0.61
C MET A 61 8.61 9.21 0.03
N ARG A 62 9.78 9.79 -0.32
CA ARG A 62 10.93 9.01 -0.82
C ARG A 62 11.35 7.86 0.10
N GLY A 63 11.16 7.99 1.41
CA GLY A 63 11.61 7.02 2.42
C GLY A 63 10.62 6.89 3.57
N VAL A 64 11.12 6.45 4.73
CA VAL A 64 10.30 6.18 5.92
C VAL A 64 9.58 7.45 6.38
N SER A 65 8.32 7.30 6.79
CA SER A 65 7.51 8.37 7.38
C SER A 65 8.19 9.02 8.59
N ASN A 66 7.81 10.26 8.89
CA ASN A 66 8.35 11.07 10.00
C ASN A 66 9.84 11.40 9.89
N TRP A 67 10.50 11.07 8.77
CA TRP A 67 11.83 11.56 8.45
C TRP A 67 11.73 12.68 7.43
N ASN A 68 11.96 13.92 7.87
CA ASN A 68 12.00 15.08 6.99
C ASN A 68 13.45 15.52 6.79
N THR A 69 13.92 15.55 5.54
CA THR A 69 15.29 15.98 5.22
C THR A 69 15.37 17.46 4.83
N GLY A 70 14.27 18.21 4.90
CA GLY A 70 14.15 19.59 4.43
C GLY A 70 13.88 19.72 2.92
N PHE A 71 13.82 18.60 2.17
CA PHE A 71 13.62 18.60 0.73
C PHE A 71 12.20 18.17 0.34
N PRO A 72 11.60 18.71 -0.74
CA PRO A 72 10.20 18.42 -1.10
C PRO A 72 9.90 16.93 -1.34
N HIS A 73 10.86 16.15 -1.85
CA HIS A 73 10.70 14.72 -2.12
C HIS A 73 10.80 13.84 -0.87
N MET A 74 11.24 14.40 0.27
CA MET A 74 11.42 13.68 1.53
C MET A 74 10.96 14.54 2.70
N ARG A 75 9.63 14.68 2.79
CA ARG A 75 8.92 15.42 3.83
C ARG A 75 8.56 14.55 5.04
N GLY A 76 8.58 13.23 4.88
CA GLY A 76 8.14 12.28 5.89
C GLY A 76 6.62 12.14 6.02
N GLY A 77 5.85 12.77 5.12
CA GLY A 77 4.40 12.65 5.02
C GLY A 77 3.91 12.95 3.59
N ILE A 78 2.75 12.41 3.23
CA ILE A 78 2.12 12.67 1.92
C ILE A 78 1.87 14.18 1.80
N SER A 79 2.34 14.76 0.69
CA SER A 79 2.12 16.16 0.36
C SER A 79 0.62 16.48 0.32
N PRO A 80 0.14 17.59 0.92
CA PRO A 80 -1.26 17.99 0.87
C PRO A 80 -1.75 18.35 -0.54
N ARG A 81 -0.84 18.43 -1.52
CA ARG A 81 -1.16 18.60 -2.95
C ARG A 81 -1.50 17.27 -3.65
N ALA A 82 -1.51 16.15 -2.92
CA ALA A 82 -1.83 14.84 -3.45
C ALA A 82 -3.03 14.27 -2.71
N ALA A 83 -4.17 14.26 -3.39
CA ALA A 83 -5.36 13.57 -2.90
C ALA A 83 -5.10 12.06 -2.83
N THR A 84 -5.60 11.45 -1.77
CA THR A 84 -5.67 10.01 -1.58
C THR A 84 -6.92 9.45 -2.23
N VAL A 85 -6.91 8.14 -2.55
CA VAL A 85 -8.09 7.42 -3.04
C VAL A 85 -9.27 7.54 -2.07
N ALA A 86 -9.01 7.63 -0.76
CA ALA A 86 -10.06 7.82 0.23
C ALA A 86 -10.70 9.22 0.14
N GLU A 87 -9.93 10.28 -0.10
CA GLU A 87 -10.48 11.63 -0.34
C GLU A 87 -11.35 11.64 -1.60
N LEU A 88 -10.84 11.08 -2.70
CA LEU A 88 -11.60 11.02 -3.96
C LEU A 88 -12.91 10.21 -3.83
N LEU A 89 -12.87 9.08 -3.12
CA LEU A 89 -14.05 8.25 -2.89
C LEU A 89 -15.08 8.95 -1.98
N ARG A 90 -14.63 9.70 -0.95
CA ARG A 90 -15.53 10.49 -0.11
C ARG A 90 -16.29 11.55 -0.89
N ASP A 91 -15.62 12.22 -1.84
CA ASP A 91 -16.27 13.21 -2.71
C ASP A 91 -17.38 12.59 -3.58
N HIS A 92 -17.38 11.26 -3.75
CA HIS A 92 -18.38 10.49 -4.49
C HIS A 92 -19.33 9.71 -3.58
N GLY A 93 -19.45 10.09 -2.30
CA GLY A 93 -20.45 9.55 -1.37
C GLY A 93 -20.08 8.22 -0.72
N TYR A 94 -18.85 7.73 -0.91
CA TYR A 94 -18.40 6.53 -0.21
C TYR A 94 -18.01 6.85 1.24
N ALA A 95 -18.48 6.04 2.18
CA ALA A 95 -17.91 5.99 3.52
C ALA A 95 -16.51 5.35 3.45
N THR A 96 -15.50 6.05 3.94
CA THR A 96 -14.12 5.55 3.96
C THR A 96 -13.65 5.30 5.38
N TYR A 97 -13.07 4.13 5.61
CA TYR A 97 -12.54 3.73 6.92
C TYR A 97 -11.15 3.10 6.76
N ALA A 98 -10.31 3.25 7.78
CA ALA A 98 -9.01 2.61 7.87
C ALA A 98 -8.78 2.09 9.30
N ALA A 99 -8.19 0.90 9.40
CA ALA A 99 -7.73 0.31 10.65
C ALA A 99 -6.35 -0.32 10.44
N GLY A 100 -5.43 -0.07 11.36
CA GLY A 100 -4.06 -0.59 11.31
C GLY A 100 -3.03 0.51 11.01
N LYS A 101 -1.91 0.10 10.41
CA LYS A 101 -0.74 0.94 10.15
C LYS A 101 -1.01 2.01 9.08
N TRP A 102 -0.55 3.23 9.36
CA TRP A 102 -0.61 4.40 8.47
C TRP A 102 0.79 4.76 7.97
#